data_AF-A0A5K7YV90-F1
#
_entry.id   AF-A0A5K7YV90-F1
#
_cell.length_a   1.000
_cell.length_b   1.000
_cell.length_c   1.000
_cell.angle_alpha   90.00
_cell.angle_beta   90.00
_cell.angle_gamma   90.00
#
_symmetry.space_group_name_H-M   'P 1'
#
loop_
_entity.id
_entity.type
_entity.pdbx_description
1 polymer ?
#
loop_
_entity_poly.entity_id
_entity_poly.type
_entity_poly.pdbx_seq_one_letter_code
_entity_poly.pdbx_strand_id
1 'polypeptide(L)'
;MNRWKVIAGILMIFILGAFCGVIGSGLFLKHRIKRFMDPAGPPPPIRFLQRQFDDFQLSAEQQARIDALFDDMHREFDELFRKSQPEFKALFDRYLSQIREVLRPDQQEKLNRVAARIESHLQRMKPPPFRNKAPFSGGRRLRPDPHRQLDRLAWELDLTRDQVLQMRPILEEQMAKRRRLLENTTNDNRGGLREKLMAIGEETDRRLETILNPEQAASFKKLRRRRRP
;
A
#
# COMPACT_ATOMS: atom_id res chain seq x y z
N MET A 1 9.33 -11.00 -57.94
CA MET A 1 8.61 -10.56 -56.71
C MET A 1 8.66 -9.04 -56.62
N ASN A 2 7.52 -8.36 -56.50
CA ASN A 2 7.48 -6.89 -56.56
C ASN A 2 8.08 -6.31 -55.26
N ARG A 3 9.19 -5.57 -55.38
CA ARG A 3 9.97 -5.04 -54.24
C ARG A 3 9.13 -4.23 -53.24
N TRP A 4 8.06 -3.58 -53.72
CA TRP A 4 7.09 -2.88 -52.86
C TRP A 4 6.30 -3.78 -51.90
N LYS A 5 6.01 -5.03 -52.27
CA LYS A 5 5.34 -5.97 -51.36
C LYS A 5 6.26 -6.40 -50.22
N VAL A 6 7.56 -6.52 -50.49
CA VAL A 6 8.58 -6.82 -49.48
C VAL A 6 8.77 -5.63 -48.53
N ILE A 7 8.88 -4.41 -49.08
CA ILE A 7 8.99 -3.17 -48.28
C ILE A 7 7.75 -2.99 -47.39
N ALA A 8 6.54 -3.21 -47.93
CA ALA A 8 5.30 -3.14 -47.15
C ALA A 8 5.26 -4.17 -46.00
N GLY A 9 5.73 -5.40 -46.26
CA GLY A 9 5.82 -6.43 -45.22
C GLY A 9 6.78 -6.06 -44.09
N ILE A 10 7.95 -5.51 -44.42
CA ILE A 10 8.94 -5.06 -43.42
C ILE A 10 8.41 -3.90 -42.58
N LEU A 11 7.78 -2.90 -43.22
CA LEU A 11 7.16 -1.76 -42.53
C LEU A 11 6.06 -2.21 -41.56
N MET A 12 5.27 -3.21 -41.94
CA MET A 12 4.18 -3.74 -41.12
C MET A 12 4.71 -4.39 -39.83
N ILE A 13 5.80 -5.14 -39.90
CA ILE A 13 6.44 -5.75 -38.72
C ILE A 13 6.95 -4.66 -37.76
N PHE A 14 7.53 -3.58 -38.29
CA PHE A 14 8.04 -2.49 -37.48
C PHE A 14 6.93 -1.72 -36.76
N ILE A 15 5.81 -1.47 -37.44
CA ILE A 15 4.61 -0.84 -36.85
C ILE A 15 4.03 -1.74 -35.76
N LEU A 16 3.94 -3.05 -36.00
CA LEU A 16 3.46 -4.02 -35.01
C LEU A 16 4.35 -4.06 -33.76
N GLY A 17 5.67 -4.06 -33.95
CA GLY A 17 6.65 -4.01 -32.88
C GLY A 17 6.54 -2.72 -32.05
N ALA A 18 6.38 -1.58 -32.70
CA ALA A 18 6.15 -0.29 -32.02
C ALA A 18 4.83 -0.29 -31.23
N PHE A 19 3.76 -0.87 -31.79
CA PHE A 19 2.46 -0.97 -31.12
C PHE A 19 2.53 -1.85 -29.87
N CYS A 20 3.15 -3.04 -29.97
CA CYS A 20 3.41 -3.90 -28.81
C CYS A 20 4.29 -3.21 -27.76
N GLY A 21 5.31 -2.46 -28.17
CA GLY A 21 6.17 -1.70 -27.28
C GLY A 21 5.41 -0.63 -26.48
N VAL A 22 4.54 0.15 -27.15
CA VAL A 22 3.75 1.22 -26.51
C VAL A 22 2.67 0.65 -25.58
N ILE A 23 1.96 -0.39 -25.99
CA ILE A 23 0.89 -1.00 -25.17
C ILE A 23 1.49 -1.75 -23.98
N GLY A 24 2.53 -2.55 -24.21
CA GLY A 24 3.24 -3.29 -23.16
C GLY A 24 3.85 -2.36 -22.12
N SER A 25 4.55 -1.31 -22.56
CA SER A 25 5.14 -0.31 -21.67
C SER A 25 4.06 0.50 -20.94
N GLY A 26 2.98 0.89 -21.60
CA GLY A 26 1.88 1.63 -20.99
C GLY A 26 1.19 0.86 -19.87
N LEU A 27 0.96 -0.45 -20.05
CA LEU A 27 0.38 -1.31 -19.02
C LEU A 27 1.35 -1.60 -17.88
N PHE A 28 2.62 -1.89 -18.19
CA PHE A 28 3.67 -2.13 -17.19
C PHE A 28 3.90 -0.90 -16.31
N LEU A 29 4.02 0.27 -16.93
CA LEU A 29 4.25 1.53 -16.25
C LEU A 29 3.04 1.95 -15.41
N LYS A 30 1.82 1.81 -15.93
CA LYS A 30 0.59 2.10 -15.19
C LYS A 30 0.41 1.19 -13.97
N HIS A 31 0.84 -0.07 -14.06
CA HIS A 31 0.73 -1.03 -12.96
C HIS A 31 1.82 -0.84 -11.89
N ARG A 32 3.03 -0.37 -12.27
CA ARG A 32 4.11 -0.03 -11.34
C ARG A 32 3.88 1.34 -10.68
N ILE A 33 3.53 2.38 -11.45
CA ILE A 33 3.26 3.73 -10.95
C ILE A 33 2.04 3.75 -10.02
N LYS A 34 0.95 3.05 -10.34
CA LYS A 34 -0.24 2.99 -9.45
C LYS A 34 0.06 2.34 -8.09
N ARG A 35 1.09 1.50 -8.01
CA ARG A 35 1.56 0.89 -6.76
C ARG A 35 2.45 1.83 -5.94
N PHE A 36 3.16 2.75 -6.60
CA PHE A 36 4.03 3.75 -5.97
C PHE A 36 3.28 5.03 -5.58
N MET A 37 2.30 5.45 -6.38
CA MET A 37 1.49 6.66 -6.20
C MET A 37 0.05 6.30 -5.83
N ASP A 38 -0.15 5.56 -4.73
CA ASP A 38 -1.47 5.48 -4.13
C ASP A 38 -1.74 6.82 -3.43
N PRO A 39 -2.65 7.67 -3.93
CA PRO A 39 -2.83 9.04 -3.43
C PRO A 39 -3.45 9.08 -2.03
N ALA A 40 -3.86 7.92 -1.48
CA ALA A 40 -4.47 7.81 -0.17
C ALA A 40 -3.52 7.34 0.94
N GLY A 41 -2.22 7.18 0.65
CA GLY A 41 -1.25 6.68 1.64
C GLY A 41 0.01 7.54 1.76
N PRO A 42 0.86 7.24 2.76
CA PRO A 42 2.17 7.87 3.01
C PRO A 42 2.99 8.19 1.74
N PRO A 43 3.76 9.29 1.66
CA PRO A 43 4.71 9.51 0.59
C PRO A 43 5.63 8.30 0.37
N PRO A 44 6.05 7.99 -0.87
CA PRO A 44 6.89 6.82 -1.15
C PRO A 44 8.16 6.70 -0.30
N PRO A 45 8.90 7.79 0.03
CA PRO A 45 10.07 7.72 0.91
C PRO A 45 9.70 7.23 2.33
N ILE A 46 8.59 7.73 2.87
CA ILE A 46 8.10 7.36 4.19
C ILE A 46 7.67 5.88 4.22
N ARG A 47 6.94 5.43 3.20
CA ARG A 47 6.58 4.01 3.04
C ARG A 47 7.77 3.08 2.95
N PHE A 48 8.83 3.52 2.29
CA PHE A 48 10.03 2.72 2.10
C PHE A 48 10.77 2.53 3.42
N LEU A 49 10.99 3.61 4.18
CA LEU A 49 11.63 3.57 5.49
C LEU A 49 10.81 2.74 6.49
N GLN A 50 9.48 2.94 6.55
CA GLN A 50 8.60 2.15 7.43
C GLN A 50 8.78 0.64 7.24
N ARG A 51 8.87 0.17 5.98
CA ARG A 51 9.09 -1.25 5.70
C ARG A 51 10.43 -1.78 6.19
N GLN A 52 11.45 -0.94 6.32
CA GLN A 52 12.75 -1.35 6.85
C GLN A 52 12.69 -1.49 8.38
N PHE A 53 11.95 -0.61 9.05
CA PHE A 53 11.77 -0.68 10.51
C PHE A 53 10.87 -1.85 10.93
N ASP A 54 9.91 -2.27 10.10
CA ASP A 54 9.11 -3.49 10.33
C ASP A 54 9.99 -4.76 10.48
N ASP A 55 11.20 -4.78 9.89
CA ASP A 55 12.15 -5.89 10.00
C ASP A 55 13.07 -5.78 11.24
N PHE A 56 13.08 -4.63 11.92
CA PHE A 56 13.71 -4.48 13.21
C PHE A 56 12.73 -4.96 14.28
N GLN A 57 13.15 -5.92 15.10
CA GLN A 57 12.35 -6.45 16.21
C GLN A 57 12.22 -5.39 17.33
N LEU A 58 11.49 -4.32 17.05
CA LEU A 58 11.37 -3.16 17.91
C LEU A 58 10.50 -3.48 19.12
N SER A 59 10.88 -2.94 20.28
CA SER A 59 10.00 -2.94 21.45
C SER A 59 8.80 -2.03 21.23
N ALA A 60 7.71 -2.24 22.00
CA ALA A 60 6.50 -1.42 21.89
C ALA A 60 6.75 0.08 22.12
N GLU A 61 7.69 0.42 23.00
CA GLU A 61 8.04 1.82 23.26
C GLU A 61 8.83 2.42 22.09
N GLN A 62 9.72 1.65 21.46
CA GLN A 62 10.45 2.08 20.26
C GLN A 62 9.50 2.27 19.07
N GLN A 63 8.56 1.34 18.88
CA GLN A 63 7.56 1.43 17.83
C GLN A 63 6.71 2.70 17.97
N ALA A 64 6.19 2.96 19.18
CA ALA A 64 5.39 4.16 19.44
C ALA A 64 6.15 5.46 19.17
N ARG A 65 7.44 5.52 19.51
CA ARG A 65 8.30 6.69 19.22
C ARG A 65 8.55 6.85 17.72
N ILE A 66 8.80 5.75 17.01
CA ILE A 66 9.05 5.75 15.56
C ILE A 66 7.79 6.15 14.79
N ASP A 67 6.62 5.67 15.21
CA ASP A 67 5.35 6.04 14.59
C ASP A 67 5.06 7.54 14.76
N ALA A 68 5.34 8.11 15.95
CA ALA A 68 5.24 9.55 16.17
C ALA A 68 6.18 10.35 15.26
N LEU A 69 7.44 9.90 15.07
CA LEU A 69 8.38 10.52 14.14
C LEU A 69 7.88 10.45 12.68
N PHE A 70 7.25 9.35 12.29
CA PHE A 70 6.66 9.23 10.96
C PHE A 70 5.47 10.17 10.77
N ASP A 71 4.64 10.35 11.78
CA ASP A 71 3.53 11.30 11.76
C ASP A 71 4.03 12.76 11.65
N ASP A 72 5.07 13.12 12.39
CA ASP A 72 5.73 14.42 12.30
C ASP A 72 6.28 14.67 10.90
N MET A 73 7.06 13.71 10.38
CA MET A 73 7.65 13.81 9.04
C MET A 73 6.58 13.93 7.95
N HIS A 74 5.43 13.28 8.09
CA HIS A 74 4.32 13.47 7.16
C HIS A 74 3.82 14.91 7.17
N ARG A 75 3.60 15.49 8.36
CA ARG A 75 3.07 16.86 8.48
C ARG A 75 4.02 17.86 7.85
N GLU A 76 5.31 17.74 8.14
CA GLU A 76 6.34 18.59 7.54
C GLU A 76 6.40 18.44 6.01
N PHE A 77 6.31 17.21 5.51
CA PHE A 77 6.30 16.96 4.06
C PHE A 77 5.08 17.59 3.37
N ASP A 78 3.91 17.48 3.99
CA ASP A 78 2.67 18.07 3.46
C ASP A 78 2.71 19.59 3.47
N GLU A 79 3.27 20.20 4.52
CA GLU A 79 3.48 21.65 4.59
C GLU A 79 4.46 22.14 3.54
N LEU A 80 5.60 21.47 3.41
CA LEU A 80 6.59 21.76 2.37
C LEU A 80 5.96 21.65 0.98
N PHE A 81 5.23 20.56 0.72
CA PHE A 81 4.57 20.36 -0.56
C PHE A 81 3.56 21.46 -0.87
N ARG A 82 2.76 21.90 0.11
CA ARG A 82 1.81 23.02 -0.06
C ARG A 82 2.51 24.33 -0.37
N LYS A 83 3.61 24.64 0.32
CA LYS A 83 4.38 25.88 0.11
C LYS A 83 5.06 25.90 -1.27
N SER A 84 5.62 24.78 -1.70
CA SER A 84 6.34 24.68 -2.99
C SER A 84 5.42 24.45 -4.19
N GLN A 85 4.16 24.06 -4.00
CA GLN A 85 3.20 23.82 -5.10
C GLN A 85 3.08 24.98 -6.11
N PRO A 86 2.94 26.26 -5.69
CA PRO A 86 2.92 27.40 -6.63
C PRO A 86 4.24 27.56 -7.41
N GLU A 87 5.38 27.34 -6.77
CA GLU A 87 6.70 27.44 -7.40
C GLU A 87 6.88 26.36 -8.49
N PHE A 88 6.50 25.12 -8.17
CA PHE A 88 6.49 24.02 -9.14
C PHE A 88 5.56 24.31 -10.31
N LYS A 89 4.36 24.86 -10.06
CA LYS A 89 3.42 25.24 -11.11
C LYS A 89 4.03 26.33 -12.01
N ALA A 90 4.60 27.38 -11.43
CA ALA A 90 5.23 28.45 -12.19
C ALA A 90 6.37 27.95 -13.07
N LEU A 91 7.21 27.05 -12.55
CA LEU A 91 8.28 26.41 -13.32
C LEU A 91 7.72 25.60 -14.49
N PHE A 92 6.69 24.79 -14.22
CA PHE A 92 6.03 23.96 -15.24
C PHE A 92 5.41 24.82 -16.34
N ASP A 93 4.65 25.86 -15.97
CA ASP A 93 3.98 26.76 -16.91
C ASP A 93 5.01 27.50 -17.80
N ARG A 94 6.13 27.95 -17.21
CA ARG A 94 7.23 28.57 -17.96
C ARG A 94 7.79 27.64 -19.03
N TYR A 95 8.15 26.40 -18.68
CA TYR A 95 8.70 25.45 -19.65
C TYR A 95 7.65 24.99 -20.67
N LEU A 96 6.39 24.87 -20.26
CA LEU A 96 5.30 24.54 -21.18
C LEU A 96 5.14 25.61 -22.27
N SER A 97 5.26 26.90 -21.90
CA SER A 97 5.25 28.01 -22.87
C SER A 97 6.40 27.91 -23.86
N GLN A 98 7.62 27.66 -23.38
CA GLN A 98 8.80 27.52 -24.24
C GLN A 98 8.67 26.33 -25.20
N ILE A 99 8.15 25.20 -24.72
CA ILE A 99 7.89 24.03 -25.58
C ILE A 99 6.86 24.41 -26.66
N ARG A 100 5.81 25.16 -26.30
CA ARG A 100 4.75 25.54 -27.24
C ARG A 100 5.26 26.37 -28.42
N GLU A 101 6.21 27.26 -28.20
CA GLU A 101 6.81 28.11 -29.23
C GLU A 101 7.58 27.31 -30.30
N VAL A 102 8.14 26.17 -29.93
CA VAL A 102 8.92 25.29 -30.84
C VAL A 102 8.00 24.31 -31.60
N LEU A 103 6.74 24.16 -31.17
CA LEU A 103 5.80 23.22 -31.76
C LEU A 103 5.01 23.84 -32.91
N ARG A 104 4.82 23.04 -33.96
CA ARG A 104 3.90 23.37 -35.05
C ARG A 104 2.45 23.43 -34.57
N PRO A 105 1.55 24.15 -35.28
CA PRO A 105 0.15 24.29 -34.87
C PRO A 105 -0.57 22.96 -34.59
N ASP A 106 -0.32 21.94 -35.42
CA ASP A 106 -0.89 20.59 -35.26
C ASP A 106 -0.44 19.89 -33.95
N GLN A 107 0.76 20.21 -33.47
CA GLN A 107 1.34 19.63 -32.26
C GLN A 107 0.93 20.38 -30.98
N GLN A 108 0.59 21.66 -31.09
CA GLN A 108 0.16 22.48 -29.94
C GLN A 108 -1.16 21.99 -29.35
N GLU A 109 -2.10 21.50 -30.16
CA GLU A 109 -3.31 20.87 -29.62
C GLU A 109 -3.01 19.66 -28.74
N LYS A 110 -2.05 18.83 -29.15
CA LYS A 110 -1.63 17.66 -28.37
C LYS A 110 -0.98 18.09 -27.06
N LEU A 111 -0.15 19.14 -27.09
CA LEU A 111 0.46 19.72 -25.89
C LEU A 111 -0.62 20.21 -24.91
N ASN A 112 -1.64 20.93 -25.38
CA ASN A 112 -2.72 21.43 -24.54
C ASN A 112 -3.48 20.29 -23.83
N ARG A 113 -3.76 19.18 -24.54
CA ARG A 113 -4.40 18.01 -23.94
C ARG A 113 -3.52 17.35 -22.87
N VAL A 114 -2.20 17.32 -23.09
CA VAL A 114 -1.24 16.78 -22.11
C VAL A 114 -1.15 17.70 -20.89
N ALA A 115 -1.04 19.01 -21.11
CA ALA A 115 -1.00 20.02 -20.05
C ALA A 115 -2.25 19.95 -19.15
N ALA A 116 -3.45 19.91 -19.73
CA ALA A 116 -4.70 19.78 -18.99
C ALA A 116 -4.77 18.47 -18.16
N ARG A 117 -4.23 17.37 -18.70
CA ARG A 117 -4.16 16.10 -17.96
C ARG A 117 -3.17 16.18 -16.79
N ILE A 118 -2.03 16.82 -16.98
CA ILE A 118 -1.03 17.01 -15.91
C ILE A 118 -1.60 17.95 -14.83
N GLU A 119 -2.21 19.07 -15.22
CA GLU A 119 -2.80 20.02 -14.29
C GLU A 119 -3.94 19.40 -13.47
N SER A 120 -4.85 18.68 -14.10
CA SER A 120 -5.91 17.95 -13.38
C SER A 120 -5.33 16.88 -12.44
N HIS A 121 -4.19 16.28 -12.77
CA HIS A 121 -3.50 15.34 -11.89
C HIS A 121 -2.83 16.06 -10.71
N LEU A 122 -2.16 17.18 -10.94
CA LEU A 122 -1.54 18.01 -9.90
C LEU A 122 -2.57 18.60 -8.94
N GLN A 123 -3.74 19.03 -9.43
CA GLN A 123 -4.86 19.47 -8.61
C GLN A 123 -5.48 18.35 -7.78
N ARG A 124 -5.41 17.10 -8.28
CA ARG A 124 -5.84 15.89 -7.55
C ARG A 124 -4.78 15.36 -6.59
N MET A 125 -3.50 15.70 -6.80
CA MET A 125 -2.40 15.50 -5.85
C MET A 125 -2.41 16.57 -4.74
N LYS A 126 -3.58 17.02 -4.28
CA LYS A 126 -3.65 17.58 -2.93
C LYS A 126 -3.27 16.46 -1.97
N PRO A 127 -2.33 16.65 -1.04
CA PRO A 127 -2.03 15.63 -0.06
C PRO A 127 -3.36 15.21 0.58
N PRO A 128 -3.65 13.90 0.68
CA PRO A 128 -4.89 13.45 1.29
C PRO A 128 -4.97 14.12 2.67
N PRO A 129 -6.13 14.67 3.08
CA PRO A 129 -6.25 15.24 4.40
C PRO A 129 -5.77 14.19 5.42
N PHE A 130 -4.94 14.60 6.38
CA PHE A 130 -4.64 13.81 7.58
C PHE A 130 -5.97 13.39 8.18
N ARG A 131 -6.40 12.19 7.83
CA ARG A 131 -7.56 11.59 8.46
C ARG A 131 -7.00 11.07 9.76
N ASN A 132 -7.38 11.71 10.88
CA ASN A 132 -7.28 11.16 12.24
C ASN A 132 -8.07 9.85 12.30
N LYS A 133 -7.62 8.83 11.59
CA LYS A 133 -8.07 7.47 11.67
C LYS A 133 -6.97 6.73 12.42
N ALA A 134 -7.39 5.89 13.36
CA ALA A 134 -6.60 4.88 14.06
C ALA A 134 -5.42 4.37 13.20
N PRO A 135 -4.29 3.97 13.83
CA PRO A 135 -3.01 3.71 13.15
C PRO A 135 -3.22 2.98 11.83
N PHE A 136 -2.73 3.62 10.77
CA PHE A 136 -3.07 3.39 9.36
C PHE A 136 -3.24 1.91 8.98
N SER A 137 -4.48 1.43 8.95
CA SER A 137 -4.83 0.11 8.42
C SER A 137 -5.04 0.15 6.89
N GLY A 138 -3.97 0.40 6.13
CA GLY A 138 -3.97 0.39 4.66
C GLY A 138 -3.66 -1.00 4.08
N GLY A 139 -4.62 -1.63 3.40
CA GLY A 139 -4.53 -3.01 2.93
C GLY A 139 -3.67 -3.27 1.68
N ARG A 140 -2.80 -4.28 1.73
CA ARG A 140 -2.79 -5.50 0.87
C ARG A 140 -1.45 -6.24 1.03
N ARG A 141 -1.53 -7.51 1.48
CA ARG A 141 -0.46 -8.53 1.56
C ARG A 141 0.84 -8.07 2.24
N LEU A 142 0.73 -7.39 3.38
CA LEU A 142 1.83 -7.43 4.35
C LEU A 142 1.74 -8.76 5.11
N ARG A 143 2.90 -9.31 5.48
CA ARG A 143 2.97 -10.47 6.37
C ARG A 143 2.04 -10.24 7.59
N PRO A 144 1.37 -11.27 8.11
CA PRO A 144 0.68 -11.16 9.38
C PRO A 144 1.71 -10.76 10.44
N ASP A 145 1.68 -9.50 10.85
CA ASP A 145 2.49 -8.95 11.92
C ASP A 145 1.72 -9.11 13.24
N PRO A 146 2.27 -9.82 14.25
CA PRO A 146 1.65 -9.98 15.56
C PRO A 146 1.27 -8.65 16.20
N HIS A 147 2.10 -7.61 16.04
CA HIS A 147 1.87 -6.30 16.64
C HIS A 147 0.62 -5.65 16.06
N ARG A 148 0.50 -5.61 14.73
CA ARG A 148 -0.69 -5.04 14.07
C ARG A 148 -1.99 -5.77 14.38
N GLN A 149 -1.91 -7.09 14.61
CA GLN A 149 -3.09 -7.86 15.02
C GLN A 149 -3.50 -7.52 16.47
N LEU A 150 -2.52 -7.37 17.37
CA LEU A 150 -2.73 -6.99 18.76
C LEU A 150 -3.23 -5.55 18.89
N ASP A 151 -2.63 -4.58 18.17
CA ASP A 151 -3.01 -3.17 18.21
C ASP A 151 -4.47 -2.97 17.78
N ARG A 152 -4.90 -3.71 16.77
CA ARG A 152 -6.29 -3.68 16.33
C ARG A 152 -7.22 -4.25 17.40
N LEU A 153 -6.86 -5.36 18.03
CA LEU A 153 -7.67 -5.94 19.11
C LEU A 153 -7.72 -5.02 20.33
N ALA A 154 -6.59 -4.38 20.67
CA ALA A 154 -6.49 -3.40 21.75
C ALA A 154 -7.42 -2.22 21.51
N TRP A 155 -7.45 -1.69 20.29
CA TRP A 155 -8.33 -0.59 19.93
C TRP A 155 -9.81 -1.01 19.83
N GLU A 156 -10.13 -2.17 19.24
CA GLU A 156 -11.51 -2.62 19.05
C GLU A 156 -12.19 -3.09 20.35
N LEU A 157 -11.40 -3.52 21.35
CA LEU A 157 -11.90 -4.05 22.63
C LEU A 157 -11.54 -3.18 23.84
N ASP A 158 -10.92 -2.02 23.62
CA ASP A 158 -10.46 -1.11 24.68
C ASP A 158 -9.66 -1.87 25.77
N LEU A 159 -8.62 -2.58 25.34
CA LEU A 159 -7.82 -3.45 26.22
C LEU A 159 -6.89 -2.62 27.11
N THR A 160 -6.74 -3.06 28.36
CA THR A 160 -5.74 -2.47 29.27
C THR A 160 -4.32 -2.86 28.86
N ARG A 161 -3.34 -2.06 29.31
CA ARG A 161 -1.91 -2.33 29.07
C ARG A 161 -1.49 -3.73 29.53
N ASP A 162 -2.02 -4.18 30.67
CA ASP A 162 -1.69 -5.49 31.23
C ASP A 162 -2.32 -6.63 30.42
N GLN A 163 -3.56 -6.44 29.94
CA GLN A 163 -4.19 -7.39 29.01
C GLN A 163 -3.41 -7.51 27.70
N VAL A 164 -2.94 -6.39 27.15
CA VAL A 164 -2.11 -6.37 25.94
C VAL A 164 -0.79 -7.12 26.17
N LEU A 165 -0.13 -6.92 27.31
CA LEU A 165 1.11 -7.63 27.66
C LEU A 165 0.91 -9.14 27.79
N GLN A 166 -0.24 -9.60 28.32
CA GLN A 166 -0.56 -11.02 28.44
C GLN A 166 -0.96 -11.67 27.11
N MET A 167 -1.61 -10.92 26.21
CA MET A 167 -2.04 -11.44 24.90
C MET A 167 -0.90 -11.56 23.90
N ARG A 168 0.15 -10.73 24.03
CA ARG A 168 1.31 -10.73 23.13
C ARG A 168 1.97 -12.11 22.93
N PRO A 169 2.41 -12.84 23.97
CA PRO A 169 3.05 -14.15 23.78
C PRO A 169 2.12 -15.19 23.12
N ILE A 170 0.81 -15.09 23.34
CA ILE A 170 -0.18 -16.00 22.72
C ILE A 170 -0.24 -15.77 21.21
N LEU A 171 -0.25 -14.50 20.78
CA LEU A 171 -0.27 -14.14 19.36
C LEU A 171 1.05 -14.46 18.66
N GLU A 172 2.19 -14.22 19.30
CA GLU A 172 3.51 -14.60 18.78
C GLU A 172 3.62 -16.11 18.57
N GLU A 173 3.20 -16.91 19.55
CA GLU A 173 3.18 -18.37 19.47
C GLU A 173 2.28 -18.85 18.32
N GLN A 174 1.06 -18.29 18.21
CA GLN A 174 0.13 -18.58 17.12
C GLN A 174 0.75 -18.31 15.75
N MET A 175 1.45 -17.18 15.59
CA MET A 175 2.08 -16.80 14.33
C MET A 175 3.21 -17.74 13.97
N ALA A 176 4.04 -18.12 14.94
CA ALA A 176 5.08 -19.14 14.74
C ALA A 176 4.48 -20.49 14.30
N LYS A 177 3.39 -20.94 14.94
CA LYS A 177 2.67 -22.17 14.54
C LYS A 177 2.14 -22.08 13.12
N ARG A 178 1.47 -20.98 12.74
CA ARG A 178 0.96 -20.79 11.37
C ARG A 178 2.08 -20.72 10.34
N ARG A 179 3.18 -20.04 10.67
CA ARG A 179 4.33 -19.91 9.77
C ARG A 179 4.95 -21.27 9.47
N ARG A 180 5.23 -22.07 10.51
CA ARG A 180 5.75 -23.44 10.36
C ARG A 180 4.81 -24.32 9.55
N LEU A 181 3.49 -24.21 9.81
CA LEU A 181 2.49 -24.95 9.04
C LEU A 181 2.53 -24.59 7.54
N LEU A 182 2.61 -23.30 7.21
CA LEU A 182 2.67 -22.82 5.83
C LEU A 182 3.99 -23.18 5.14
N GLU A 183 5.11 -23.09 5.84
CA GLU A 183 6.44 -23.47 5.34
C GLU A 183 6.52 -24.97 5.04
N ASN A 184 5.89 -25.80 5.87
CA ASN A 184 5.84 -27.25 5.68
C ASN A 184 4.77 -27.72 4.69
N THR A 185 3.89 -26.83 4.21
CA THR A 185 2.80 -27.20 3.29
C THR A 185 3.25 -27.03 1.84
N THR A 186 3.48 -28.16 1.17
CA THR A 186 3.74 -28.24 -0.28
C THR A 186 2.43 -28.42 -1.06
N ASN A 187 2.49 -28.34 -2.40
CA ASN A 187 1.32 -28.56 -3.27
C ASN A 187 0.61 -29.89 -2.99
N ASP A 188 1.37 -30.94 -2.67
CA ASP A 188 0.87 -32.30 -2.48
C ASP A 188 0.15 -32.49 -1.13
N ASN A 189 0.38 -31.62 -0.15
CA ASN A 189 -0.21 -31.69 1.19
C ASN A 189 -1.09 -30.47 1.52
N ARG A 190 -1.60 -29.76 0.50
CA ARG A 190 -2.52 -28.62 0.69
C ARG A 190 -3.89 -29.03 1.24
N GLY A 191 -4.28 -30.30 1.09
CA GLY A 191 -5.50 -30.85 1.66
C GLY A 191 -5.55 -30.63 3.18
N GLY A 192 -6.64 -30.05 3.68
CA GLY A 192 -6.80 -29.78 5.12
C GLY A 192 -5.97 -28.61 5.68
N LEU A 193 -5.19 -27.87 4.87
CA LEU A 193 -4.47 -26.67 5.35
C LEU A 193 -5.41 -25.65 5.98
N ARG A 194 -6.58 -25.43 5.36
CA ARG A 194 -7.60 -24.51 5.87
C ARG A 194 -8.09 -24.92 7.26
N GLU A 195 -8.33 -26.20 7.48
CA GLU A 195 -8.79 -26.75 8.76
C GLU A 195 -7.73 -26.60 9.85
N LYS A 196 -6.47 -26.94 9.54
CA LYS A 196 -5.33 -26.73 10.47
C LYS A 196 -5.14 -25.25 10.83
N LEU A 197 -5.27 -24.34 9.85
CA LEU A 197 -5.20 -22.90 10.11
C LEU A 197 -6.38 -22.36 10.93
N MET A 198 -7.56 -22.97 10.76
CA MET A 198 -8.75 -22.67 11.57
C MET A 198 -8.56 -23.16 13.01
N ALA A 199 -8.12 -24.40 13.22
CA ALA A 199 -7.86 -24.96 14.53
C ALA A 199 -6.88 -24.11 15.35
N ILE A 200 -5.79 -23.65 14.72
CA ILE A 200 -4.86 -22.69 15.33
C ILE A 200 -5.57 -21.39 15.74
N GLY A 201 -6.48 -20.90 14.90
CA GLY A 201 -7.27 -19.71 15.22
C GLY A 201 -8.22 -19.92 16.41
N GLU A 202 -8.88 -21.07 16.50
CA GLU A 202 -9.81 -21.39 17.60
C GLU A 202 -9.09 -21.58 18.93
N GLU A 203 -7.95 -22.27 18.92
CA GLU A 203 -7.09 -22.40 20.11
C GLU A 203 -6.68 -21.02 20.64
N THR A 204 -6.27 -20.14 19.73
CA THR A 204 -5.87 -18.77 20.07
C THR A 204 -7.05 -17.99 20.63
N ASP A 205 -8.22 -18.06 20.01
CA ASP A 205 -9.40 -17.31 20.45
C ASP A 205 -9.83 -17.73 21.86
N ARG A 206 -9.76 -19.02 22.20
CA ARG A 206 -10.02 -19.50 23.57
C ARG A 206 -9.03 -18.94 24.59
N ARG A 207 -7.73 -18.90 24.26
CA ARG A 207 -6.69 -18.35 25.14
C ARG A 207 -6.78 -16.84 25.30
N LEU A 208 -7.24 -16.13 24.27
CA LEU A 208 -7.48 -14.69 24.38
C LEU A 208 -8.72 -14.41 25.24
N GLU A 209 -9.80 -15.18 25.09
CA GLU A 209 -11.04 -15.02 25.88
C GLU A 209 -10.80 -15.12 27.39
N THR A 210 -9.80 -15.86 27.87
CA THR A 210 -9.48 -15.94 29.31
C THR A 210 -8.88 -14.66 29.89
N ILE A 211 -8.39 -13.75 29.04
CA ILE A 211 -7.78 -12.47 29.44
C ILE A 211 -8.80 -11.32 29.37
N LEU A 212 -9.91 -11.52 28.65
CA LEU A 212 -10.94 -10.52 28.43
C LEU A 212 -11.98 -10.52 29.55
N ASN A 213 -12.52 -9.34 29.85
CA ASN A 213 -13.70 -9.23 30.70
C ASN A 213 -14.99 -9.65 29.93
N PRO A 214 -16.14 -9.82 30.60
CA PRO A 214 -17.37 -10.27 29.93
C PRO A 214 -17.85 -9.37 28.77
N GLU A 215 -17.70 -8.05 28.89
CA GLU A 215 -18.10 -7.08 27.86
C GLU A 215 -17.17 -7.13 26.64
N GLN A 216 -15.87 -7.20 26.89
CA GLN A 216 -14.82 -7.35 25.89
C GLN A 216 -14.95 -8.70 25.16
N ALA A 217 -15.26 -9.78 25.87
CA ALA A 217 -15.47 -11.10 25.30
C ALA A 217 -16.70 -11.13 24.36
N ALA A 218 -17.79 -10.44 24.73
CA ALA A 218 -18.95 -10.30 23.86
C ALA A 218 -18.61 -9.53 22.56
N SER A 219 -17.86 -8.43 22.68
CA SER A 219 -17.38 -7.64 21.53
C SER A 219 -16.42 -8.44 20.65
N PHE A 220 -15.52 -9.23 21.25
CA PHE A 220 -14.60 -10.11 20.55
C PHE A 220 -15.32 -11.20 19.75
N LYS A 221 -16.34 -11.85 20.33
CA LYS A 221 -17.17 -12.84 19.63
C LYS A 221 -17.89 -12.24 18.42
N LYS A 222 -18.43 -11.02 18.55
CA LYS A 222 -19.05 -10.29 17.45
C LYS A 222 -18.04 -9.98 16.33
N LEU A 223 -16.83 -9.55 16.70
CA LEU A 223 -15.74 -9.31 15.76
C LEU A 223 -15.36 -10.57 14.99
N ARG A 224 -15.25 -11.72 15.69
CA ARG A 224 -14.88 -13.01 15.09
C ARG A 224 -15.96 -13.55 14.14
N ARG A 225 -17.24 -13.44 14.50
CA ARG A 225 -18.35 -13.82 13.60
C ARG A 225 -18.31 -13.04 12.28
N ARG A 226 -17.98 -11.76 12.31
CA ARG A 226 -17.88 -10.93 11.09
C ARG A 226 -16.72 -11.32 10.16
N ARG A 227 -15.67 -11.97 10.69
CA ARG A 227 -14.47 -12.34 9.92
C ARG A 227 -14.42 -13.82 9.50
N ARG A 228 -15.32 -14.66 10.02
CA ARG A 228 -15.51 -16.02 9.48
C ARG A 228 -16.31 -15.90 8.18
N PRO A 229 -15.75 -16.30 7.02
CA PRO A 229 -16.47 -16.29 5.75
C PRO A 229 -17.58 -17.34 5.72
#